data_AF-A0A5B8NRA3-F1
#
_entry.id   AF-A0A5B8NRA3-F1
#
_cell.length_a   1.000
_cell.length_b   1.000
_cell.length_c   1.000
_cell.angle_alpha   90.00
_cell.angle_beta   90.00
_cell.angle_gamma   90.00
#
_symmetry.space_group_name_H-M   'P 1'
#
loop_
_entity.id
_entity.type
_entity.pdbx_description
1 polymer ?
#
loop_
_entity_poly.entity_id
_entity_poly.type
_entity_poly.pdbx_seq_one_letter_code
_entity_poly.pdbx_strand_id
1 'polypeptide(L)'
;MTKKQKILSYLKHNPTGKLKEIAKAIDYSEPATYNGLMELFKENQVDREQGKGRKPDTYYLKNNSKETPKKIKSKFSSFPDEKIYTKVFSLDYLEHKEVIILILTDRNA
;
A
#
# COMPACT_ATOMS: atom_id res chain seq x y z
N MET A 1 -4.79 24.39 -10.90
CA MET A 1 -4.63 22.99 -10.45
C MET A 1 -5.82 22.62 -9.59
N THR A 2 -6.50 21.51 -9.88
CA THR A 2 -7.71 21.10 -9.14
C THR A 2 -7.37 20.53 -7.76
N LYS A 3 -8.33 20.52 -6.84
CA LYS A 3 -8.18 19.94 -5.49
C LYS A 3 -7.63 18.50 -5.54
N LYS A 4 -8.17 17.66 -6.43
CA LYS A 4 -7.70 16.28 -6.64
C LYS A 4 -6.26 16.21 -7.08
N GLN A 5 -5.85 17.05 -8.05
CA GLN A 5 -4.47 17.12 -8.52
C GLN A 5 -3.51 17.56 -7.40
N LYS A 6 -3.92 18.51 -6.55
CA LYS A 6 -3.13 18.93 -5.38
C LYS A 6 -2.95 17.79 -4.36
N ILE A 7 -4.03 17.05 -4.06
CA ILE A 7 -3.98 15.87 -3.16
C ILE A 7 -3.05 14.80 -3.73
N LEU A 8 -3.19 14.46 -5.01
CA LEU A 8 -2.33 13.47 -5.67
C LEU A 8 -0.87 13.94 -5.69
N SER A 9 -0.62 15.22 -5.97
CA SER A 9 0.72 15.80 -5.93
C SER A 9 1.34 15.68 -4.53
N TYR A 10 0.58 16.02 -3.49
CA TYR A 10 1.04 15.84 -2.10
C TYR A 10 1.42 14.38 -1.83
N LEU A 11 0.55 13.42 -2.20
CA LEU A 11 0.77 11.99 -1.92
C LEU A 11 1.87 11.35 -2.80
N LYS A 12 2.25 11.98 -3.92
CA LYS A 12 3.42 11.58 -4.71
C LYS A 12 4.73 11.89 -3.98
N HIS A 13 4.80 13.03 -3.30
CA HIS A 13 5.99 13.46 -2.55
C HIS A 13 6.00 12.92 -1.12
N ASN A 14 4.81 12.71 -0.54
CA ASN A 14 4.60 12.19 0.80
C ASN A 14 3.85 10.86 0.69
N PRO A 15 4.52 9.70 0.83
CA PRO A 15 3.92 8.40 0.52
C PRO A 15 2.68 8.06 1.35
N THR A 16 2.49 8.74 2.49
CA THR A 16 1.31 8.66 3.35
C THR A 16 0.97 10.04 3.88
N GLY A 17 -0.31 10.32 4.18
CA GLY A 17 -0.72 11.54 4.87
C GLY A 17 -2.03 11.40 5.61
N LYS A 18 -2.18 12.16 6.70
CA LYS A 18 -3.46 12.30 7.41
C LYS A 18 -4.28 13.44 6.82
N LEU A 19 -5.60 13.40 7.00
CA LEU A 19 -6.51 14.43 6.49
C LEU A 19 -6.06 15.86 6.81
N LYS A 20 -5.74 16.14 8.08
CA LYS A 20 -5.31 17.46 8.56
C LYS A 20 -3.98 17.91 7.95
N GLU A 21 -3.04 17.00 7.79
CA GLU A 21 -1.72 17.28 7.20
C GLU A 21 -1.87 17.60 5.71
N ILE A 22 -2.64 16.79 5.00
CA ILE A 22 -2.94 16.99 3.57
C ILE A 22 -3.65 18.34 3.40
N ALA A 23 -4.71 18.60 4.16
CA ALA A 23 -5.51 19.83 4.08
C ALA A 23 -4.65 21.08 4.28
N LYS A 24 -3.76 21.06 5.29
CA LYS A 24 -2.79 22.14 5.54
C LYS A 24 -1.80 22.32 4.39
N ALA A 25 -1.31 21.22 3.81
CA ALA A 25 -0.31 21.28 2.75
C ALA A 25 -0.87 21.77 1.40
N ILE A 26 -2.14 21.49 1.10
CA ILE A 26 -2.78 21.91 -0.15
C ILE A 26 -3.51 23.26 -0.05
N ASP A 27 -3.59 23.81 1.16
CA ASP A 27 -4.32 25.01 1.56
C ASP A 27 -5.83 24.92 1.26
N TYR A 28 -6.46 23.86 1.79
CA TYR A 28 -7.91 23.66 1.72
C TYR A 28 -8.47 23.32 3.11
N SER A 29 -9.77 23.55 3.28
CA SER A 29 -10.47 23.08 4.47
C SER A 29 -10.46 21.55 4.58
N GLU A 30 -10.46 21.03 5.81
CA GLU A 30 -10.53 19.58 6.05
C GLU A 30 -11.76 18.93 5.38
N PRO A 31 -12.99 19.50 5.43
CA PRO A 31 -14.15 18.93 4.73
C PRO A 31 -13.98 18.89 3.21
N ALA A 32 -13.43 19.95 2.61
CA ALA A 32 -13.19 19.97 1.17
C ALA A 32 -12.16 18.91 0.77
N THR A 33 -11.07 18.81 1.53
CA THR A 33 -10.00 17.83 1.35
C THR A 33 -10.54 16.40 1.48
N TYR A 34 -11.36 16.14 2.50
CA TYR A 34 -12.01 14.84 2.70
C TYR A 34 -12.87 14.45 1.50
N ASN A 35 -13.71 15.36 1.00
CA ASN A 35 -14.50 15.10 -0.20
C ASN A 35 -13.63 14.76 -1.41
N GLY A 36 -12.48 15.45 -1.56
CA GLY A 36 -11.51 15.14 -2.61
C GLY A 36 -10.87 13.77 -2.47
N LEU A 37 -10.53 13.37 -1.24
CA LEU A 37 -10.01 12.03 -0.95
C LEU A 37 -11.05 10.94 -1.20
N MET A 38 -12.33 11.18 -0.88
CA MET A 38 -13.41 10.23 -1.15
C MET A 38 -13.68 10.06 -2.65
N GLU A 39 -13.62 11.14 -3.44
CA GLU A 39 -13.68 11.04 -4.90
C GLU A 39 -12.49 10.22 -5.44
N LEU A 40 -11.26 10.52 -5.01
CA LEU A 40 -10.06 9.77 -5.43
C LEU A 40 -10.08 8.31 -4.99
N PHE A 41 -10.71 8.01 -3.84
CA PHE A 41 -10.94 6.65 -3.36
C PHE A 41 -11.93 5.90 -4.27
N LYS A 42 -13.04 6.54 -4.66
CA LYS A 42 -14.01 5.98 -5.63
C LYS A 42 -13.39 5.78 -7.01
N GLU A 43 -12.51 6.68 -7.43
CA GLU A 43 -11.73 6.59 -8.67
C GLU A 43 -10.54 5.60 -8.56
N ASN A 44 -10.40 4.89 -7.44
CA ASN A 44 -9.37 3.88 -7.22
C ASN A 44 -7.92 4.41 -7.32
N GLN A 45 -7.69 5.69 -7.05
CA GLN A 45 -6.36 6.32 -7.10
C GLN A 45 -5.67 6.40 -5.73
N VAL A 46 -6.47 6.41 -4.65
CA VAL A 46 -6.01 6.54 -3.27
C VAL A 46 -6.65 5.43 -2.44
N ASP A 47 -5.87 4.81 -1.55
CA ASP A 47 -6.36 3.90 -0.52
C ASP A 47 -6.35 4.58 0.86
N ARG A 48 -7.13 4.02 1.79
CA ARG A 48 -7.28 4.52 3.16
C ARG A 48 -7.04 3.39 4.15
N GLU A 49 -6.12 3.60 5.09
CA GLU A 49 -6.01 2.80 6.28
C GLU A 49 -6.77 3.47 7.43
N GLN A 50 -7.79 2.79 7.93
CA GLN A 50 -8.61 3.31 9.02
C GLN A 50 -7.82 3.29 10.34
N GLY A 51 -7.77 4.42 11.02
CA GLY A 51 -7.16 4.51 12.33
C GLY A 51 -7.98 3.72 13.37
N LYS A 52 -7.29 3.00 14.27
CA LYS A 52 -7.94 2.34 15.41
C LYS A 52 -8.02 3.28 16.62
N GLY A 53 -9.20 3.36 17.24
CA GLY A 53 -9.44 4.17 18.44
C GLY A 53 -9.38 5.67 18.17
N ARG A 54 -8.49 6.39 18.87
CA ARG A 54 -8.28 7.85 18.68
C ARG A 54 -7.29 8.20 17.56
N LYS A 55 -6.77 7.21 16.84
CA LYS A 55 -5.83 7.47 15.74
C LYS A 55 -6.60 7.92 14.49
N PRO A 56 -6.13 8.97 13.79
CA PRO A 56 -6.74 9.42 12.54
C PRO A 56 -6.46 8.44 11.39
N ASP A 57 -7.34 8.47 10.39
CA ASP A 57 -7.17 7.75 9.14
C ASP A 57 -5.92 8.22 8.39
N THR A 58 -5.27 7.28 7.68
CA THR A 58 -4.10 7.54 6.85
C THR A 58 -4.42 7.23 5.39
N TYR A 59 -4.01 8.12 4.48
CA TYR A 59 -4.28 8.04 3.05
C TYR A 59 -2.96 7.90 2.28
N TYR A 60 -2.97 7.13 1.19
CA TYR A 60 -1.80 6.88 0.34
C TYR A 60 -2.22 6.58 -1.10
N LEU A 61 -1.33 6.82 -2.07
CA LEU A 61 -1.60 6.45 -3.47
C LEU A 61 -1.68 4.94 -3.61
N LYS A 62 -2.68 4.47 -4.36
CA LYS A 62 -2.89 3.02 -4.57
C LYS A 62 -1.71 2.35 -5.26
N ASN A 63 -1.10 3.03 -6.24
CA ASN A 63 0.07 2.51 -6.96
C ASN A 63 1.40 2.70 -6.18
N ASN A 64 1.39 3.46 -5.08
CA ASN A 64 2.49 3.50 -4.10
C ASN A 64 2.18 2.66 -2.87
N SER A 65 1.17 1.78 -2.93
CA SER A 65 1.00 0.73 -1.96
C SER A 65 2.27 -0.11 -2.04
N LYS A 66 3.25 0.22 -1.18
CA LYS A 66 4.30 -0.72 -0.80
C LYS A 66 3.57 -2.03 -0.64
N GLU A 67 3.90 -3.02 -1.46
CA GLU A 67 3.50 -4.40 -1.23
C GLU A 67 3.76 -4.64 0.25
N THR A 68 2.72 -4.52 1.06
CA THR A 68 2.81 -4.86 2.45
C THR A 68 2.88 -6.36 2.35
N PRO A 69 4.02 -7.00 2.67
CA PRO A 69 4.12 -8.43 2.57
C PRO A 69 2.99 -8.98 3.43
N LYS A 70 1.92 -9.45 2.77
CA LYS A 70 0.86 -10.14 3.47
C LYS A 70 1.58 -11.31 4.11
N LYS A 71 1.63 -11.34 5.44
CA LYS A 71 1.97 -12.57 6.17
C LYS A 71 0.93 -13.60 5.74
N ILE A 72 1.25 -14.35 4.69
CA ILE A 72 0.58 -15.60 4.40
C ILE A 72 0.91 -16.44 5.62
N LYS A 73 -0.10 -16.66 6.48
CA LYS A 73 0.01 -17.70 7.51
C LYS A 73 0.16 -19.00 6.73
N SER A 74 1.42 -19.40 6.53
CA SER A 74 1.77 -20.69 5.98
C SER A 74 1.05 -21.76 6.81
N LYS A 75 0.19 -22.54 6.16
CA LYS A 75 -0.31 -23.80 6.73
C LYS A 75 0.76 -24.90 6.71
N PHE A 76 1.96 -24.63 6.19
CA PHE A 76 3.09 -25.55 6.25
C PHE A 76 3.76 -25.42 7.62
N SER A 77 3.14 -25.99 8.64
CA SER A 77 3.68 -26.11 10.00
C SER A 77 4.53 -27.37 10.19
N SER A 78 5.26 -27.82 9.15
CA SER A 78 5.94 -29.11 9.20
C SER A 78 7.30 -29.14 8.50
N PHE A 79 8.03 -28.02 8.50
CA PHE A 79 9.45 -28.04 8.13
C PHE A 79 10.29 -27.57 9.32
N PRO A 80 11.17 -28.43 9.86
CA PRO A 80 12.04 -28.09 10.97
C PRO A 80 13.11 -27.10 10.49
N ASP A 81 13.17 -25.93 11.14
CA ASP A 81 14.28 -24.95 11.20
C ASP A 81 15.16 -24.67 9.96
N GLU A 82 14.68 -24.93 8.74
CA GLU A 82 15.29 -24.37 7.54
C GLU A 82 14.78 -22.95 7.35
N LYS A 83 15.71 -21.98 7.29
CA LYS A 83 15.41 -20.57 6.99
C LYS A 83 14.93 -20.46 5.55
N ILE A 84 13.65 -20.74 5.32
CA ILE A 84 13.02 -20.60 4.01
C ILE A 84 12.85 -19.10 3.73
N TYR A 85 13.78 -18.54 2.95
CA TYR A 85 13.67 -17.20 2.40
C TYR A 85 12.75 -17.23 1.17
N THR A 86 11.45 -17.00 1.37
CA THR A 86 10.52 -16.79 0.25
C THR A 86 10.62 -15.35 -0.22
N LYS A 87 11.10 -15.16 -1.45
CA LYS A 87 11.00 -13.88 -2.17
C LYS A 87 10.00 -14.07 -3.31
N VAL A 88 8.82 -13.48 -3.16
CA VAL A 88 7.77 -13.53 -4.19
C VAL A 88 8.10 -12.49 -5.25
N PHE A 89 8.26 -12.92 -6.49
CA PHE A 89 8.36 -12.02 -7.64
C PHE A 89 7.00 -12.01 -8.35
N SER A 90 6.31 -10.88 -8.31
CA SER A 90 5.17 -10.63 -9.18
C SER A 90 5.73 -10.20 -10.55
N LEU A 91 5.56 -11.01 -11.58
CA LEU A 91 5.87 -10.61 -12.96
C LEU A 91 4.60 -10.00 -13.55
N ASP A 92 4.51 -8.66 -13.56
CA ASP A 92 3.35 -7.92 -14.10
C ASP A 92 3.19 -8.04 -15.63
N TYR A 93 4.07 -8.78 -16.32
CA TYR A 93 4.14 -8.86 -17.77
C TYR A 93 3.59 -10.15 -18.40
N LEU A 94 3.02 -11.06 -17.60
CA LEU A 94 2.39 -12.28 -18.11
C LEU A 94 0.87 -12.18 -18.00
N GLU A 95 0.17 -12.40 -19.13
CA GLU A 95 -1.29 -12.38 -19.25
C GLU A 95 -2.01 -13.36 -18.30
N HIS A 96 -1.26 -14.34 -17.80
CA HIS A 96 -1.68 -15.23 -16.73
C HIS A 96 -0.79 -15.00 -15.51
N LYS A 97 -1.43 -14.77 -14.35
CA LYS A 97 -0.78 -14.55 -13.04
C LYS A 97 -0.12 -15.83 -12.54
N GLU A 98 0.96 -16.23 -13.19
CA GLU A 98 1.77 -17.37 -12.78
C GLU A 98 2.74 -16.89 -11.69
N VAL A 99 2.65 -17.51 -10.51
CA VAL A 99 3.57 -17.25 -9.39
C VAL A 99 4.71 -18.24 -9.49
N ILE A 100 5.91 -17.76 -9.78
CA ILE A 100 7.13 -18.57 -9.75
C ILE A 100 7.65 -18.58 -8.31
N ILE A 101 7.71 -19.76 -7.69
CA ILE A 101 8.34 -19.97 -6.38
C ILE A 101 9.75 -20.51 -6.63
N LEU A 102 10.76 -19.67 -6.40
CA LEU A 102 12.15 -20.11 -6.42
C LEU A 102 12.51 -20.67 -5.04
N ILE A 103 12.83 -21.98 -4.97
CA ILE A 103 13.33 -22.63 -3.76
C ILE A 103 14.83 -22.83 -3.93
N LEU A 104 15.63 -22.12 -3.14
CA LEU A 104 17.07 -22.35 -3.06
C LEU A 104 17.34 -23.27 -1.87
N THR A 105 17.93 -24.43 -2.13
CA THR A 105 18.44 -25.33 -1.09
C THR A 105 19.97 -25.25 -1.08
N ASP A 106 20.55 -25.17 0.12
CA ASP A 106 21.99 -25.23 0.30
C ASP A 106 22.43 -26.70 0.27
N ARG A 107 23.48 -27.04 -0.48
CA ARG A 107 23.91 -28.44 -0.67
C ARG A 107 24.85 -28.97 0.42
N ASN A 108 25.19 -28.15 1.41
CA ASN A 108 26.21 -28.47 2.42
C ASN A 108 25.66 -28.46 3.87
N ALA A 109 24.68 -29.32 4.15
CA ALA A 109 24.31 -29.71 5.52
C ALA A 109 24.90 -31.08 5.88
#